data_AF-A0A0F9GD61-F1
#
_entry.id   AF-A0A0F9GD61-F1
#
_cell.length_a   1.000
_cell.length_b   1.000
_cell.length_c   1.000
_cell.angle_alpha   90.00
_cell.angle_beta   90.00
_cell.angle_gamma   90.00
#
_symmetry.space_group_name_H-M   'P 1'
#
loop_
_entity.id
_entity.type
_entity.pdbx_description
1 polymer ?
#
loop_
_entity_poly.entity_id
_entity_poly.type
_entity_poly.pdbx_seq_one_letter_code
_entity_poly.pdbx_strand_id
1 'polypeptide(L)'
;NDRWGFAICHNDRTEDTVYVDCYREWATKNLRGILATIKEQCNTFHIRKVKGDRYAKGLIEQLLNENGIELEVRDMLPAIYVDFKTLVVSGKIAMPDDNSLKTSLIRTQAFYGRSNTLSIAQERNIHGHGDLANAVVTAAVDASKAPSYIMEPVGVDRGDEGEYDVLHWGLD
;
A
#
# COMPACT_ATOMS: atom_id res chain seq x y z
N ASN A 1 -20.09 -4.23 -0.53
CA ASN A 1 -19.18 -5.26 -1.05
C ASN A 1 -17.78 -4.82 -0.74
N ASP A 2 -17.10 -5.59 0.11
CA ASP A 2 -15.70 -5.34 0.43
C ASP A 2 -14.85 -5.62 -0.81
N ARG A 3 -13.80 -4.82 -0.99
CA ARG A 3 -12.92 -4.88 -2.16
C ARG A 3 -11.50 -5.14 -1.69
N TRP A 4 -10.68 -5.65 -2.59
CA TRP A 4 -9.26 -5.81 -2.33
C TRP A 4 -8.51 -4.62 -2.87
N GLY A 5 -7.65 -4.00 -2.07
CA GLY A 5 -6.77 -2.92 -2.49
C GLY A 5 -5.31 -3.35 -2.49
N PHE A 6 -4.57 -2.95 -3.52
CA PHE A 6 -3.12 -3.08 -3.62
C PHE A 6 -2.54 -1.82 -4.22
N ALA A 7 -1.40 -1.36 -3.71
CA ALA A 7 -0.72 -0.19 -4.22
C ALA A 7 0.78 -0.33 -4.06
N ILE A 8 1.54 0.20 -5.01
CA ILE A 8 3.00 0.32 -5.04
C ILE A 8 3.36 1.78 -5.09
N CYS A 9 4.29 2.17 -4.22
CA CYS A 9 4.85 3.50 -4.17
C CYS A 9 6.38 3.42 -4.06
N HIS A 10 7.06 4.41 -4.61
CA HIS A 10 8.49 4.64 -4.35
C HIS A 10 8.71 6.07 -3.85
N ASN A 11 9.90 6.30 -3.30
CA ASN A 11 10.34 7.63 -2.89
C ASN A 11 11.48 8.07 -3.80
N ASP A 12 11.21 9.06 -4.66
CA ASP A 12 12.25 9.74 -5.39
C ASP A 12 13.01 10.66 -4.44
N ARG A 13 14.22 10.24 -4.05
CA ARG A 13 15.07 10.99 -3.13
C ARG A 13 15.68 12.23 -3.76
N THR A 14 15.75 12.33 -5.08
CA THR A 14 16.27 13.52 -5.77
C THR A 14 15.28 14.67 -5.66
N GLU A 15 13.99 14.35 -5.68
CA GLU A 15 12.88 15.29 -5.55
C GLU A 15 12.24 15.29 -4.15
N ASP A 16 12.71 14.42 -3.25
CA ASP A 16 12.14 14.17 -1.92
C ASP A 16 10.61 13.99 -1.96
N THR A 17 10.15 13.22 -2.96
CA THR A 17 8.73 13.06 -3.31
C THR A 17 8.37 11.58 -3.42
N VAL A 18 7.28 11.20 -2.75
CA VAL A 18 6.71 9.85 -2.87
C VAL A 18 5.79 9.79 -4.07
N TYR A 19 6.01 8.82 -4.94
CA TYR A 19 5.20 8.57 -6.13
C TYR A 19 4.33 7.33 -5.93
N VAL A 20 3.06 7.42 -6.29
CA VAL A 20 2.18 6.24 -6.41
C VAL A 20 2.33 5.66 -7.81
N ASP A 21 3.13 4.62 -7.96
CA ASP A 21 3.48 3.99 -9.24
C ASP A 21 2.33 3.20 -9.83
N CYS A 22 1.70 2.38 -8.99
CA CYS A 22 0.57 1.59 -9.42
C CYS A 22 -0.39 1.32 -8.26
N TYR A 23 -1.65 1.14 -8.60
CA TYR A 23 -2.64 0.60 -7.69
C TYR A 23 -3.68 -0.21 -8.45
N ARG A 24 -4.29 -1.13 -7.73
CA ARG A 24 -5.34 -2.02 -8.23
C ARG A 24 -6.38 -2.21 -7.16
N GLU A 25 -7.61 -2.36 -7.64
CA GLU A 25 -8.74 -2.73 -6.81
C GLU A 25 -9.49 -3.89 -7.45
N TRP A 26 -9.88 -4.88 -6.65
CA TRP A 26 -10.65 -6.02 -7.14
C TRP A 26 -11.97 -6.16 -6.41
N ALA A 27 -13.06 -6.13 -7.17
CA ALA A 27 -14.42 -6.41 -6.70
C ALA A 27 -14.78 -7.90 -6.93
N THR A 28 -13.87 -8.82 -6.61
CA THR A 28 -14.07 -10.27 -6.76
C THR A 28 -13.59 -11.04 -5.53
N LYS A 29 -14.13 -12.24 -5.35
CA LYS A 29 -13.68 -13.21 -4.33
C LYS A 29 -12.67 -14.22 -4.88
N ASN A 30 -12.29 -14.11 -6.16
CA ASN A 30 -11.29 -14.98 -6.77
C ASN A 30 -9.88 -14.66 -6.25
N LEU A 31 -9.57 -15.17 -5.06
CA LEU A 31 -8.31 -14.94 -4.37
C LEU A 31 -7.10 -15.39 -5.19
N ARG A 32 -7.20 -16.52 -5.89
CA ARG A 32 -6.09 -17.02 -6.73
C ARG A 32 -5.76 -16.08 -7.88
N GLY A 33 -6.78 -15.53 -8.55
CA GLY A 33 -6.58 -14.56 -9.63
C GLY A 33 -5.99 -13.24 -9.13
N ILE A 34 -6.43 -12.80 -7.94
CA ILE A 34 -5.88 -11.65 -7.25
C ILE A 34 -4.38 -11.89 -6.96
N LEU A 35 -4.02 -12.99 -6.28
CA LEU A 35 -2.64 -13.38 -5.95
C LEU A 35 -1.73 -13.56 -7.17
N ALA A 36 -2.23 -14.11 -8.27
CA ALA A 36 -1.46 -14.19 -9.51
C ALA A 36 -1.10 -12.79 -10.04
N THR A 37 -2.06 -11.86 -10.03
CA THR A 37 -1.85 -10.47 -10.47
C THR A 37 -0.83 -9.76 -9.57
N ILE A 38 -0.93 -9.98 -8.26
CA ILE A 38 -0.03 -9.38 -7.27
C ILE A 38 1.38 -9.89 -7.47
N LYS A 39 1.55 -11.20 -7.65
CA LYS A 39 2.84 -11.81 -7.95
C LYS A 39 3.46 -11.22 -9.20
N GLU A 40 2.68 -11.02 -10.26
CA GLU A 40 3.14 -10.39 -11.49
C GLU A 40 3.62 -8.95 -11.24
N GLN A 41 2.86 -8.15 -10.49
CA GLN A 41 3.27 -6.79 -10.12
C GLN A 41 4.54 -6.81 -9.24
N CYS A 42 4.57 -7.61 -8.17
CA CYS A 42 5.74 -7.75 -7.32
C CYS A 42 6.98 -8.20 -8.11
N ASN A 43 6.85 -9.10 -9.08
CA ASN A 43 7.97 -9.48 -9.94
C ASN A 43 8.42 -8.35 -10.86
N THR A 44 7.48 -7.58 -11.42
CA THR A 44 7.77 -6.43 -12.29
C THR A 44 8.53 -5.33 -11.55
N PHE A 45 8.18 -5.10 -10.29
CA PHE A 45 8.79 -4.08 -9.44
C PHE A 45 9.87 -4.63 -8.50
N HIS A 46 10.26 -5.90 -8.64
CA HIS A 46 11.28 -6.57 -7.81
C HIS A 46 11.01 -6.58 -6.30
N ILE A 47 9.75 -6.71 -5.90
CA ILE A 47 9.33 -6.66 -4.50
C ILE A 47 9.18 -8.06 -3.91
N ARG A 48 9.71 -8.26 -2.68
CA ARG A 48 9.65 -9.54 -1.95
C ARG A 48 8.89 -9.47 -0.64
N LYS A 49 8.63 -8.28 -0.10
CA LYS A 49 7.80 -8.11 1.10
C LYS A 49 6.62 -7.20 0.83
N VAL A 50 5.47 -7.61 1.32
CA VAL A 50 4.24 -6.85 1.32
C VAL A 50 3.82 -6.65 2.78
N LYS A 51 3.46 -5.45 3.19
CA LYS A 51 2.73 -5.22 4.43
C LYS A 51 1.24 -5.51 4.27
N GLY A 52 0.51 -5.72 5.35
CA GLY A 52 -0.93 -5.94 5.29
C GLY A 52 -1.64 -5.71 6.60
N ASP A 53 -2.96 -5.66 6.56
CA ASP A 53 -3.77 -5.65 7.77
C ASP A 53 -3.49 -6.89 8.64
N ARG A 54 -3.66 -6.76 9.96
CA ARG A 54 -3.55 -7.87 10.89
C ARG A 54 -4.49 -9.03 10.52
N TYR A 55 -5.61 -8.75 9.87
CA TYR A 55 -6.56 -9.79 9.43
C TYR A 55 -6.09 -10.56 8.19
N ALA A 56 -5.06 -10.10 7.49
CA ALA A 56 -4.44 -10.85 6.40
C ALA A 56 -3.53 -12.00 6.91
N LYS A 57 -3.28 -12.09 8.22
CA LYS A 57 -2.54 -13.23 8.79
C LYS A 57 -3.26 -14.56 8.54
N GLY A 58 -2.47 -15.64 8.43
CA GLY A 58 -2.99 -16.99 8.22
C GLY A 58 -3.09 -17.33 6.74
N LEU A 59 -4.30 -17.37 6.17
CA LEU A 59 -4.48 -17.86 4.80
C LEU A 59 -3.79 -16.98 3.76
N ILE A 60 -3.87 -15.64 3.87
CA ILE A 60 -3.28 -14.75 2.87
C ILE A 60 -1.76 -14.75 2.98
N GLU A 61 -1.24 -14.67 4.21
CA GLU A 61 0.18 -14.85 4.51
C GLU A 61 0.75 -16.15 3.91
N GLN A 62 0.08 -17.29 4.14
CA GLN A 62 0.50 -18.57 3.58
C GLN A 62 0.57 -18.51 2.04
N LEU A 63 -0.48 -18.00 1.40
CA LEU A 63 -0.57 -17.95 -0.06
C LEU A 63 0.44 -16.97 -0.68
N LEU A 64 0.76 -15.87 0.00
CA LEU A 64 1.83 -14.95 -0.41
C LEU A 64 3.19 -15.62 -0.29
N ASN A 65 3.45 -16.31 0.83
CA ASN A 65 4.69 -17.03 1.08
C ASN A 65 4.93 -18.14 0.04
N GLU A 66 3.89 -18.88 -0.36
CA GLU A 66 3.93 -19.86 -1.47
C GLU A 66 4.35 -19.23 -2.82
N ASN A 67 4.20 -17.91 -2.95
CA ASN A 67 4.61 -17.15 -4.12
C ASN A 67 5.93 -16.39 -3.94
N GLY A 68 6.65 -16.63 -2.83
CA GLY A 68 7.92 -15.97 -2.53
C GLY A 68 7.76 -14.51 -2.11
N ILE A 69 6.60 -14.17 -1.52
CA ILE A 69 6.27 -12.83 -1.05
C ILE A 69 5.98 -12.91 0.46
N GLU A 70 6.77 -12.24 1.28
CA GLU A 70 6.58 -12.19 2.72
C GLU A 70 5.47 -11.19 3.09
N LEU A 71 4.60 -11.55 4.04
CA LEU A 71 3.61 -10.63 4.62
C LEU A 71 4.09 -10.06 5.96
N GLU A 72 4.30 -8.75 6.03
CA GLU A 72 4.50 -8.01 7.27
C GLU A 72 3.19 -7.35 7.72
N VAL A 73 2.96 -7.18 9.03
CA VAL A 73 1.76 -6.46 9.49
C VAL A 73 2.04 -4.97 9.51
N ARG A 74 1.12 -4.19 8.96
CA ARG A 74 1.18 -2.74 8.97
C ARG A 74 0.85 -2.15 10.35
N ASP A 75 1.32 -0.93 10.57
CA ASP A 75 0.87 -0.10 11.69
C ASP A 75 -0.65 0.14 11.67
N MET A 76 -1.19 0.62 12.78
CA MET A 76 -2.62 0.97 12.84
C MET A 76 -2.95 2.14 11.91
N LEU A 77 -4.11 2.08 11.24
CA LEU A 77 -4.59 3.12 10.31
C LEU A 77 -4.46 4.56 10.85
N PRO A 78 -4.82 4.87 12.12
CA PRO A 78 -4.66 6.22 12.65
C PRO A 78 -3.23 6.77 12.54
N ALA A 79 -2.21 5.96 12.87
CA ALA A 79 -0.82 6.38 12.77
C ALA A 79 -0.41 6.63 11.32
N ILE A 80 -0.77 5.70 10.44
CA ILE A 80 -0.52 5.79 9.00
C ILE A 80 -1.15 7.06 8.41
N TYR A 81 -2.41 7.35 8.72
CA TYR A 81 -3.11 8.52 8.18
C TYR A 81 -2.55 9.85 8.71
N VAL A 82 -2.00 9.87 9.93
CA VAL A 82 -1.28 11.04 10.45
C VAL A 82 0.00 11.31 9.66
N ASP A 83 0.78 10.26 9.41
CA ASP A 83 2.01 10.38 8.61
C ASP A 83 1.69 10.77 7.16
N PHE A 84 0.69 10.16 6.56
CA PHE A 84 0.25 10.47 5.19
C PHE A 84 -0.24 11.91 5.05
N LYS A 85 -1.00 12.42 6.01
CA LYS A 85 -1.41 13.82 6.02
C LYS A 85 -0.20 14.75 5.98
N THR A 86 0.89 14.39 6.66
CA THR A 86 2.13 15.16 6.64
C THR A 86 2.75 15.18 5.23
N LEU A 87 2.75 14.05 4.51
CA LEU A 87 3.20 14.00 3.10
C LEU A 87 2.36 14.91 2.20
N VAL A 88 1.03 14.86 2.35
CA VAL A 88 0.11 15.69 1.55
C VAL A 88 0.33 17.18 1.82
N VAL A 89 0.37 17.60 3.09
CA VAL A 89 0.52 19.02 3.47
C VAL A 89 1.89 19.57 3.09
N SER A 90 2.93 18.73 3.11
CA SER A 90 4.29 19.12 2.71
C SER A 90 4.52 19.07 1.19
N GLY A 91 3.55 18.64 0.40
CA GLY A 91 3.69 18.50 -1.05
C GLY A 91 4.64 17.37 -1.47
N LYS A 92 4.96 16.43 -0.58
CA LYS A 92 5.91 15.32 -0.81
C LYS A 92 5.25 14.05 -1.32
N ILE A 93 4.10 14.18 -1.98
CA ILE A 93 3.42 13.04 -2.59
C ILE A 93 2.82 13.43 -3.93
N ALA A 94 3.18 12.66 -4.95
CA ALA A 94 2.62 12.72 -6.28
C ALA A 94 1.65 11.53 -6.44
N MET A 95 0.39 11.84 -6.70
CA MET A 95 -0.67 10.85 -6.93
C MET A 95 -1.22 11.00 -8.35
N PRO A 96 -1.55 9.89 -9.03
CA PRO A 96 -2.23 9.93 -10.30
C PRO A 96 -3.60 10.61 -10.19
N ASP A 97 -4.01 11.28 -11.27
CA ASP A 97 -5.30 11.96 -11.35
C ASP A 97 -6.45 10.97 -11.56
N ASP A 98 -6.82 10.27 -10.48
CA ASP A 98 -7.88 9.27 -10.47
C ASP A 98 -9.00 9.66 -9.50
N ASN A 99 -10.21 9.78 -10.06
CA ASN A 99 -11.39 10.19 -9.29
C ASN A 99 -11.80 9.17 -8.21
N SER A 100 -11.55 7.87 -8.42
CA SER A 100 -11.90 6.82 -7.45
C SER A 100 -11.01 6.92 -6.22
N LEU A 101 -9.70 7.05 -6.43
CA LEU A 101 -8.72 7.24 -5.37
C LEU A 101 -8.96 8.56 -4.62
N LYS A 102 -9.12 9.68 -5.35
CA LYS A 102 -9.44 10.99 -4.76
C LYS A 102 -10.70 10.94 -3.90
N THR A 103 -11.78 10.33 -4.41
CA THR A 103 -13.04 10.19 -3.67
C THR A 103 -12.85 9.36 -2.41
N SER A 104 -12.11 8.26 -2.49
CA SER A 104 -11.84 7.39 -1.34
C SER A 104 -11.03 8.10 -0.25
N LEU A 105 -10.04 8.91 -0.63
CA LEU A 105 -9.26 9.73 0.30
C LEU A 105 -10.10 10.84 0.95
N ILE A 106 -10.87 11.60 0.16
CA ILE A 106 -11.68 12.73 0.66
C ILE A 106 -12.76 12.26 1.65
N ARG A 107 -13.30 11.05 1.46
CA ARG A 107 -14.31 10.47 2.35
C ARG A 107 -13.75 9.84 3.62
N THR A 108 -12.42 9.83 3.79
CA THR A 108 -11.81 9.31 5.00
C THR A 108 -11.98 10.31 6.14
N GLN A 109 -12.54 9.84 7.26
CA GLN A 109 -12.82 10.66 8.43
C GLN A 109 -12.00 10.19 9.63
N ALA A 110 -11.43 11.16 10.34
CA ALA A 110 -10.79 10.94 11.63
C ALA A 110 -11.73 11.39 12.74
N PHE A 111 -11.94 10.55 13.75
CA PHE A 111 -12.78 10.88 14.90
C PHE A 111 -12.21 10.28 16.19
N TYR A 112 -12.57 10.87 17.32
CA TYR A 112 -12.19 10.37 18.64
C TYR A 112 -13.37 9.64 19.27
N GLY A 113 -13.14 8.40 19.71
CA GLY A 113 -14.14 7.62 20.43
C GLY A 113 -14.34 8.07 21.88
N ARG A 114 -15.22 7.38 22.62
CA ARG A 114 -15.48 7.65 24.04
C ARG A 114 -14.24 7.52 24.94
N SER A 115 -13.27 6.69 24.53
CA SER A 115 -11.98 6.49 25.20
C SER A 115 -10.92 7.52 24.79
N ASN A 116 -11.28 8.55 24.03
CA ASN A 116 -10.36 9.52 23.42
C ASN A 116 -9.29 8.87 22.53
N THR A 117 -9.58 7.70 21.97
CA THR A 117 -8.72 7.01 21.00
C THR A 117 -9.05 7.52 19.59
N LEU A 118 -8.02 7.91 18.84
CA LEU A 118 -8.16 8.31 17.43
C LEU A 118 -8.49 7.09 16.58
N SER A 119 -9.55 7.21 15.78
CA SER A 119 -10.01 6.20 14.84
C SER A 119 -10.16 6.79 13.45
N ILE A 120 -9.96 5.96 12.43
CA ILE A 120 -10.21 6.28 11.03
C ILE A 120 -11.44 5.50 10.59
N ALA A 121 -12.40 6.19 9.97
CA ALA A 121 -13.57 5.57 9.34
C ALA A 121 -13.70 6.02 7.88
N GLN A 122 -14.21 5.11 7.06
CA GLN A 122 -14.57 5.35 5.67
C GLN A 122 -16.01 4.90 5.47
N GLU A 123 -16.85 5.78 4.92
CA GLU A 123 -18.25 5.45 4.66
C GLU A 123 -18.34 4.37 3.57
N ARG A 124 -19.02 3.25 3.89
CA ARG A 124 -19.30 2.18 2.91
C ARG A 124 -20.18 2.73 1.80
N ASN A 125 -19.70 2.64 0.56
CA ASN A 125 -20.46 3.09 -0.60
C ASN A 125 -20.32 2.10 -1.77
N ILE A 126 -20.87 2.45 -2.94
CA ILE A 126 -20.84 1.59 -4.13
C ILE A 126 -19.40 1.25 -4.59
N HIS A 127 -18.42 2.09 -4.21
CA HIS A 127 -17.00 1.93 -4.48
C HIS A 127 -16.24 1.16 -3.40
N GLY A 128 -16.91 0.59 -2.38
CA GLY A 128 -16.26 -0.25 -1.36
C GLY A 128 -16.08 0.45 -0.01
N HIS A 129 -15.17 -0.09 0.82
CA HIS A 129 -14.91 0.38 2.18
C HIS A 129 -13.62 1.21 2.29
N GLY A 130 -13.15 1.82 1.20
CA GLY A 130 -11.91 2.59 1.19
C GLY A 130 -10.64 1.72 1.21
N ASP A 131 -10.77 0.43 0.88
CA ASP A 131 -9.68 -0.54 0.81
C ASP A 131 -8.52 -0.06 -0.07
N LEU A 132 -8.85 0.54 -1.22
CA LEU A 132 -7.87 1.14 -2.11
C LEU A 132 -7.13 2.33 -1.47
N ALA A 133 -7.85 3.23 -0.78
CA ALA A 133 -7.22 4.35 -0.09
C ALA A 133 -6.29 3.86 1.02
N ASN A 134 -6.71 2.86 1.80
CA ASN A 134 -5.89 2.28 2.85
C ASN A 134 -4.61 1.66 2.27
N ALA A 135 -4.70 0.94 1.15
CA ALA A 135 -3.53 0.39 0.47
C ALA A 135 -2.55 1.49 0.00
N VAL A 136 -3.06 2.53 -0.68
CA VAL A 136 -2.24 3.64 -1.20
C VAL A 136 -1.59 4.45 -0.08
N VAL A 137 -2.37 4.87 0.91
CA VAL A 137 -1.87 5.67 2.04
C VAL A 137 -0.78 4.91 2.76
N THR A 138 -0.98 3.61 2.96
CA THR A 138 0.02 2.84 3.68
C THR A 138 1.28 2.60 2.85
N ALA A 139 1.16 2.26 1.56
CA ALA A 139 2.32 2.15 0.65
C ALA A 139 3.11 3.47 0.56
N ALA A 140 2.43 4.61 0.50
CA ALA A 140 3.07 5.92 0.42
C ALA A 140 3.84 6.27 1.70
N VAL A 141 3.23 6.04 2.88
CA VAL A 141 3.90 6.27 4.17
C VAL A 141 5.10 5.36 4.32
N ASP A 142 4.98 4.12 3.91
CA ASP A 142 6.07 3.18 4.03
C ASP A 142 7.26 3.54 3.12
N ALA A 143 7.00 3.85 1.85
CA ALA A 143 8.01 4.34 0.92
C ALA A 143 8.70 5.62 1.44
N SER A 144 7.99 6.47 2.17
CA SER A 144 8.59 7.66 2.80
C SER A 144 9.62 7.32 3.89
N LYS A 145 9.43 6.19 4.59
CA LYS A 145 10.24 5.74 5.74
C LYS A 145 11.44 4.88 5.32
N ALA A 146 11.32 4.10 4.25
CA ALA A 146 12.36 3.15 3.84
C ALA A 146 13.67 3.85 3.42
N PRO A 147 14.86 3.46 3.92
CA PRO A 147 16.14 3.90 3.37
C PRO A 147 16.33 3.42 1.92
N SER A 148 17.03 4.22 1.12
CA SER A 148 17.21 4.14 -0.34
C SER A 148 17.29 2.75 -0.99
N TYR A 149 16.55 2.55 -2.08
CA TYR A 149 17.08 1.84 -3.24
C TYR A 149 17.21 2.81 -4.41
N ILE A 150 18.41 2.90 -4.96
CA ILE A 150 18.72 3.61 -6.18
C ILE A 150 18.22 2.71 -7.31
N MET A 151 17.20 3.12 -8.08
CA MET A 151 17.03 2.61 -9.43
C MET A 151 18.16 3.20 -10.26
N GLU A 152 19.34 2.57 -10.25
CA GLU A 152 20.35 2.89 -11.24
C GLU A 152 19.81 2.47 -12.61
N PRO A 153 20.00 3.30 -13.66
CA PRO A 153 19.63 2.91 -15.02
C PRO A 153 20.35 1.60 -15.35
N VAL A 154 19.57 0.59 -15.76
CA VAL A 154 20.05 -0.74 -16.15
C VAL A 154 21.22 -0.60 -17.11
N GLY A 155 22.42 -0.82 -16.57
CA GLY A 155 23.68 -0.62 -17.24
C GLY A 155 24.78 -1.26 -16.42
N VAL A 156 25.17 -2.46 -16.85
CA VAL A 156 26.33 -3.26 -16.44
C VAL A 156 26.09 -4.28 -15.32
N ASP A 157 26.05 -5.52 -15.78
CA ASP A 157 26.25 -6.80 -15.10
C ASP A 157 27.25 -6.75 -13.93
N ARG A 158 26.79 -7.17 -12.74
CA ARG A 158 27.57 -7.83 -11.69
C ARG A 158 26.62 -8.46 -10.69
N GLY A 159 26.73 -9.78 -10.54
CA GLY A 159 26.01 -10.53 -9.51
C GLY A 159 26.38 -10.04 -8.11
N ASP A 160 25.36 -9.83 -7.29
CA ASP A 160 25.23 -10.40 -5.95
C ASP A 160 23.88 -9.97 -5.35
N GLU A 161 23.48 -10.74 -4.35
CA GLU A 161 22.20 -10.79 -3.66
C GLU A 161 21.70 -9.40 -3.20
N GLY A 162 20.46 -9.04 -3.59
CA GLY A 162 19.79 -7.81 -3.19
C GLY A 162 18.35 -8.11 -2.74
N GLU A 163 18.13 -7.96 -1.43
CA GLU A 163 16.87 -8.11 -0.71
C GLU A 163 16.06 -6.79 -0.83
N TYR A 164 14.74 -6.84 -1.09
CA TYR A 164 13.89 -5.64 -1.26
C TYR A 164 12.55 -5.79 -0.51
N ASP A 165 12.28 -4.87 0.42
CA ASP A 165 11.03 -4.68 1.17
C ASP A 165 10.33 -3.38 0.67
N VAL A 166 9.01 -3.16 0.52
CA VAL A 166 7.82 -3.32 1.38
C VAL A 166 6.54 -2.97 0.55
N LEU A 167 5.31 -3.51 0.83
CA LEU A 167 4.04 -3.13 0.12
C LEU A 167 2.67 -3.47 0.77
N HIS A 168 1.71 -2.56 0.89
CA HIS A 168 0.51 -2.77 1.72
C HIS A 168 -0.73 -3.51 1.13
N TRP A 169 -1.39 -4.33 1.98
CA TRP A 169 -2.66 -5.07 1.83
C TRP A 169 -3.71 -4.68 2.90
N GLY A 170 -4.98 -4.68 2.55
CA GLY A 170 -6.10 -4.48 3.49
C GLY A 170 -7.21 -5.50 3.25
N LEU A 171 -7.66 -6.16 4.33
CA LEU A 171 -8.93 -6.88 4.42
C LEU A 171 -9.49 -6.65 5.83
N ASP A 172 -10.80 -6.39 5.92
CA ASP A 172 -11.64 -6.56 7.11
C ASP A 172 -12.57 -7.77 6.91
#